data_AF-A0A953CTY3-F1
#
_entry.id   AF-A0A953CTY3-F1
#
_cell.length_a   1.000
_cell.length_b   1.000
_cell.length_c   1.000
_cell.angle_alpha   90.00
_cell.angle_beta   90.00
_cell.angle_gamma   90.00
#
_symmetry.space_group_name_H-M   'P 1'
#
loop_
_entity.id
_entity.type
_entity.pdbx_description
1 polymer ?
#
loop_
_entity_poly.entity_id
_entity_poly.type
_entity_poly.pdbx_seq_one_letter_code
_entity_poly.pdbx_strand_id
1 'polypeptide(L)'
;FHGMLRQAEKLKAVRAHELGIVDALADDVPSLVAAAVARVRALAGRRQPIPDGPVALPPFADDAGQAAGGATLSRATVALIEGAVREAAAAPTLAAALEAGYRAFGASACTAAAREGIAAFHERRSPDFARTG
;
A
#
# COMPACT_ATOMS: atom_id res chain seq x y z
N PHE A 1 7.78 3.44 2.30
CA PHE A 1 6.40 2.94 2.11
C PHE A 1 6.23 2.19 0.78
N HIS A 2 6.57 2.78 -0.37
CA HIS A 2 6.36 2.15 -1.69
C HIS A 2 7.04 0.78 -1.89
N GLY A 3 8.20 0.54 -1.25
CA GLY A 3 8.85 -0.78 -1.25
C GLY A 3 7.97 -1.87 -0.65
N MET A 4 7.23 -1.56 0.43
CA MET A 4 6.32 -2.51 1.06
C MET A 4 5.18 -2.94 0.13
N LEU A 5 4.64 -2.00 -0.65
CA LEU A 5 3.60 -2.29 -1.65
C LEU A 5 4.12 -3.20 -2.76
N ARG A 6 5.40 -3.05 -3.14
CA ARG A 6 6.04 -3.85 -4.21
C ARG A 6 6.47 -5.25 -3.74
N GLN A 7 6.74 -5.42 -2.44
CA GLN A 7 7.33 -6.66 -1.89
C GLN A 7 6.37 -7.43 -0.96
N ALA A 8 5.14 -6.94 -0.76
CA ALA A 8 4.18 -7.49 0.20
C ALA A 8 4.77 -7.64 1.62
N GLU A 9 5.59 -6.68 2.04
CA GLU A 9 6.28 -6.71 3.32
C GLU A 9 5.29 -6.47 4.48
N LYS A 10 5.34 -7.33 5.50
CA LYS A 10 4.55 -7.16 6.73
C LYS A 10 5.11 -6.00 7.55
N LEU A 11 4.25 -5.03 7.89
CA LEU A 11 4.61 -3.92 8.76
C LEU A 11 4.24 -4.21 10.22
N LYS A 12 5.23 -4.15 11.11
CA LYS A 12 4.99 -4.19 12.56
C LYS A 12 4.52 -2.82 13.07
N ALA A 13 3.73 -2.82 14.14
CA ALA A 13 3.17 -1.60 14.73
C ALA A 13 4.25 -0.55 15.08
N VAL A 14 5.34 -0.97 15.72
CA VAL A 14 6.47 -0.08 16.07
C VAL A 14 7.03 0.62 14.84
N ARG A 15 7.30 -0.15 13.77
CA ARG A 15 7.84 0.42 12.53
C ARG A 15 6.81 1.33 11.84
N ALA A 16 5.52 1.00 11.91
CA ALA A 16 4.46 1.87 11.40
C ALA A 16 4.41 3.22 12.11
N HIS A 17 4.66 3.22 13.43
CA HIS A 17 4.73 4.43 14.23
C HIS A 17 5.95 5.29 13.86
N GLU A 18 7.13 4.68 13.75
CA GLU A 18 8.36 5.37 13.30
C GLU A 18 8.22 6.02 11.92
N LEU A 19 7.44 5.40 11.02
CA LEU A 19 7.17 5.91 9.68
C LEU A 19 6.06 6.98 9.64
N GLY A 20 5.44 7.31 10.78
CA GLY A 20 4.33 8.26 10.86
C GLY A 20 3.01 7.76 10.28
N ILE A 21 2.89 6.46 9.99
CA ILE A 21 1.64 5.84 9.51
C ILE A 21 0.66 5.68 10.69
N VAL A 22 1.20 5.36 11.86
CA VAL A 22 0.46 5.24 13.11
C VAL A 22 0.89 6.35 14.07
N ASP A 23 -0.07 7.06 14.64
CA ASP A 23 0.17 8.23 15.50
C ASP A 23 0.63 7.87 16.92
N ALA A 24 0.20 6.72 17.45
CA ALA A 24 0.57 6.24 18.79
C ALA A 24 0.47 4.71 18.91
N LEU A 25 1.19 4.14 19.88
CA LEU A 25 1.14 2.72 20.24
C LEU A 25 0.44 2.55 21.59
N ALA A 26 -0.12 1.36 21.81
CA ALA A 26 -0.75 0.96 23.05
C ALA A 26 -0.48 -0.53 23.31
N ASP A 27 -0.33 -0.91 24.58
CA ASP A 27 0.05 -2.27 24.97
C ASP A 27 -1.15 -3.22 25.05
N ASP A 28 -2.36 -2.68 25.18
CA ASP A 28 -3.60 -3.45 25.26
C ASP A 28 -4.80 -2.73 24.61
N VAL A 29 -5.89 -3.47 24.44
CA VAL A 29 -7.11 -2.94 23.81
C VAL A 29 -7.74 -1.80 24.62
N PRO A 30 -7.89 -1.87 25.96
CA PRO A 30 -8.41 -0.75 26.74
C PRO A 30 -7.62 0.55 26.57
N SER A 31 -6.28 0.48 26.66
CA SER A 31 -5.40 1.63 26.47
C SER A 31 -5.42 2.15 25.03
N LEU A 32 -5.55 1.27 24.03
CA LEU A 32 -5.73 1.65 22.63
C LEU A 32 -7.00 2.50 22.44
N VAL A 33 -8.14 2.04 22.99
CA VAL A 33 -9.40 2.79 22.91
C VAL A 33 -9.31 4.13 23.62
N ALA A 34 -8.72 4.15 24.83
CA ALA A 34 -8.52 5.38 25.59
C ALA A 34 -7.64 6.40 24.82
N ALA A 35 -6.53 5.94 24.24
CA ALA A 35 -5.65 6.76 23.42
C ALA A 35 -6.35 7.31 22.16
N ALA A 36 -7.13 6.48 21.47
CA ALA A 36 -7.91 6.90 20.31
C ALA A 36 -8.93 8.00 20.67
N VAL A 37 -9.68 7.83 21.77
CA VAL A 37 -10.63 8.84 22.25
C VAL A 37 -9.93 10.15 22.62
N ALA A 38 -8.81 10.07 23.34
CA ALA A 38 -8.01 11.24 23.69
C ALA A 38 -7.52 11.97 22.43
N ARG A 39 -7.05 11.23 21.42
CA ARG A 39 -6.57 11.79 20.14
C ARG A 39 -7.68 12.49 19.37
N VAL A 40 -8.86 11.87 19.27
CA VAL A 40 -10.05 12.50 18.62
C VAL A 40 -10.40 13.81 19.32
N ARG A 41 -10.44 13.83 20.65
CA ARG A 41 -10.72 15.05 21.43
C ARG A 41 -9.66 16.13 21.19
N ALA A 42 -8.38 15.76 21.12
CA ALA A 42 -7.30 16.71 20.85
C ALA A 42 -7.34 17.30 19.43
N LEU A 43 -7.83 16.52 18.45
CA LEU A 43 -7.99 16.96 17.06
C LEU A 43 -9.27 17.75 16.80
N ALA A 44 -10.24 17.71 17.71
CA ALA A 44 -11.52 18.40 17.56
C ALA A 44 -11.29 19.91 17.33
N GLY A 45 -11.77 20.41 16.20
CA GLY A 45 -11.60 21.82 15.79
C GLY A 45 -10.17 22.23 15.39
N ARG A 46 -9.22 21.28 15.33
CA ARG A 46 -7.79 21.54 15.03
C ARG A 46 -7.22 20.66 13.91
N ARG A 47 -8.08 19.96 13.17
CA ARG A 47 -7.65 19.08 12.08
C ARG A 47 -7.01 19.89 10.95
N GLN A 48 -5.75 19.57 10.63
CA GLN A 48 -5.13 20.11 9.44
C GLN A 48 -5.58 19.35 8.19
N PRO A 49 -5.86 20.03 7.08
CA PRO A 49 -6.12 19.36 5.81
C PRO A 49 -4.85 18.63 5.35
N ILE A 50 -5.04 17.55 4.58
CA ILE A 50 -3.94 16.94 3.84
C ILE A 50 -3.53 17.95 2.76
N PRO A 51 -2.24 18.33 2.67
CA PRO A 51 -1.80 19.30 1.68
C PRO A 51 -2.00 18.73 0.28
N ASP A 52 -2.49 19.58 -0.61
CA ASP A 52 -2.56 19.30 -2.04
C ASP A 52 -1.19 19.50 -2.70
N GLY A 53 -1.07 18.97 -3.91
CA GLY A 53 0.08 19.12 -4.78
C GLY A 53 1.00 17.89 -4.84
N PRO A 54 1.92 17.89 -5.81
CA PRO A 54 2.83 16.77 -6.02
C PRO A 54 3.78 16.55 -4.85
N VAL A 55 4.09 15.28 -4.58
CA VAL A 55 5.08 14.86 -3.59
C VAL A 55 6.29 14.22 -4.26
N ALA A 56 7.48 14.46 -3.71
CA ALA A 56 8.70 13.86 -4.22
C ALA A 56 8.73 12.36 -3.93
N LEU A 57 8.93 11.56 -4.98
CA LEU A 57 9.03 10.10 -4.89
C LEU A 57 10.49 9.66 -5.06
N PRO A 58 11.07 8.91 -4.10
CA PRO A 58 12.35 8.23 -4.32
C PRO A 58 12.26 7.23 -5.50
N PRO A 59 13.36 6.94 -6.19
CA PRO A 59 13.36 5.93 -7.24
C PRO A 59 12.99 4.55 -6.69
N PHE A 60 12.34 3.73 -7.52
CA PHE A 60 12.11 2.33 -7.20
C PHE A 60 13.40 1.52 -7.37
N ALA A 61 13.61 0.53 -6.51
CA ALA A 61 14.73 -0.40 -6.63
C ALA A 61 14.48 -1.41 -7.76
N ASP A 62 15.54 -1.96 -8.36
CA ASP A 62 15.47 -2.91 -9.50
C ASP A 62 15.17 -4.37 -9.07
N ASP A 63 14.41 -4.55 -8.00
CA ASP A 63 14.11 -5.83 -7.35
C ASP A 63 12.67 -6.33 -7.60
N ALA A 64 12.09 -5.94 -8.74
CA ALA A 64 10.71 -6.28 -9.07
C ALA A 64 10.49 -7.80 -9.23
N GLY A 65 9.40 -8.30 -8.65
CA GLY A 65 8.92 -9.68 -8.87
C GLY A 65 9.24 -10.67 -7.76
N GLN A 66 9.80 -10.24 -6.62
CA GLN A 66 9.92 -11.08 -5.43
C GLN A 66 9.39 -10.39 -4.18
N ALA A 67 8.62 -11.12 -3.39
CA ALA A 67 8.18 -10.68 -2.08
C ALA A 67 9.33 -10.75 -1.07
N ALA A 68 9.24 -9.98 0.01
CA ALA A 68 10.20 -10.04 1.11
C ALA A 68 10.31 -11.45 1.74
N GLY A 69 9.26 -12.28 1.60
CA GLY A 69 9.23 -13.67 2.04
C GLY A 69 9.68 -14.70 0.98
N GLY A 70 10.21 -14.27 -0.17
CA GLY A 70 10.70 -15.16 -1.24
C GLY A 70 9.66 -15.67 -2.23
N ALA A 71 8.38 -15.32 -2.07
CA ALA A 71 7.33 -15.67 -3.02
C ALA A 71 7.48 -14.87 -4.33
N THR A 72 7.26 -15.53 -5.47
CA THR A 72 7.21 -14.86 -6.78
C THR A 72 6.02 -13.91 -6.85
N LEU A 73 6.25 -12.70 -7.35
CA LEU A 73 5.22 -11.71 -7.61
C LEU A 73 5.05 -11.51 -9.13
N SER A 74 3.82 -11.24 -9.55
CA SER A 74 3.51 -10.81 -10.91
C SER A 74 4.27 -9.52 -11.24
N ARG A 75 5.09 -9.54 -12.29
CA ARG A 75 5.79 -8.32 -12.73
C ARG A 75 4.81 -7.32 -13.32
N ALA A 76 3.78 -7.82 -14.01
CA ALA A 76 2.71 -6.98 -14.55
C ALA A 76 1.97 -6.23 -13.43
N THR A 77 1.61 -6.91 -12.33
CA THR A 77 0.96 -6.26 -11.19
C THR A 77 1.90 -5.27 -10.47
N VAL A 78 3.18 -5.63 -10.27
CA VAL A 78 4.16 -4.71 -9.67
C VAL A 78 4.32 -3.43 -10.50
N ALA A 79 4.37 -3.55 -11.83
CA ALA A 79 4.44 -2.41 -12.73
C ALA A 79 3.19 -1.51 -12.64
N LEU A 80 1.99 -2.09 -12.50
CA LEU A 80 0.76 -1.31 -12.28
C LEU A 80 0.81 -0.54 -10.94
N ILE A 81 1.32 -1.17 -9.88
CA ILE A 81 1.50 -0.51 -8.57
C ILE A 81 2.47 0.66 -8.69
N GLU A 82 3.62 0.45 -9.34
CA GLU A 82 4.62 1.50 -9.55
C GLU A 82 4.06 2.68 -10.36
N GLY A 83 3.33 2.38 -11.43
CA GLY A 83 2.63 3.38 -12.23
C GLY A 83 1.63 4.19 -11.41
N ALA A 84 0.80 3.50 -10.62
CA ALA A 84 -0.18 4.13 -9.74
C ALA A 84 0.47 5.05 -8.69
N VAL A 85 1.57 4.60 -8.08
CA VAL A 85 2.31 5.38 -7.08
C VAL A 85 2.92 6.63 -7.74
N ARG A 86 3.49 6.53 -8.94
CA ARG A 86 4.03 7.69 -9.67
C ARG A 86 2.93 8.67 -10.04
N GLU A 87 1.80 8.18 -10.56
CA GLU A 87 0.67 9.01 -10.95
C GLU A 87 0.05 9.72 -9.74
N ALA A 88 -0.17 8.99 -8.65
CA ALA A 88 -0.69 9.55 -7.41
C ALA A 88 0.27 10.58 -6.79
N ALA A 89 1.58 10.32 -6.81
CA ALA A 89 2.58 11.26 -6.30
C ALA A 89 2.66 12.55 -7.13
N ALA A 90 2.33 12.49 -8.42
CA ALA A 90 2.28 13.66 -9.30
C ALA A 90 0.92 14.40 -9.28
N ALA A 91 -0.08 13.86 -8.59
CA ALA A 91 -1.44 14.38 -8.63
C ALA A 91 -1.55 15.76 -7.96
N PRO A 92 -2.39 16.66 -8.49
CA PRO A 92 -2.54 18.00 -7.93
C PRO A 92 -3.36 18.02 -6.63
N THR A 93 -4.16 16.99 -6.38
CA THR A 93 -5.02 16.90 -5.19
C THR A 93 -5.07 15.49 -4.64
N LEU A 94 -5.42 15.36 -3.36
CA LEU A 94 -5.67 14.05 -2.75
C LEU A 94 -6.73 13.25 -3.50
N ALA A 95 -7.81 13.90 -3.95
CA ALA A 95 -8.87 13.23 -4.71
C ALA A 95 -8.33 12.64 -6.03
N ALA A 96 -7.54 13.41 -6.78
CA ALA A 96 -6.92 12.93 -8.01
C ALA A 96 -5.93 11.77 -7.75
N ALA A 97 -5.19 11.82 -6.64
CA ALA A 97 -4.31 10.72 -6.23
C ALA A 97 -5.10 9.43 -5.92
N LEU A 98 -6.24 9.54 -5.24
CA LEU A 98 -7.12 8.41 -4.94
C LEU A 98 -7.73 7.81 -6.22
N GLU A 99 -8.13 8.65 -7.17
CA GLU A 99 -8.66 8.20 -8.47
C GLU A 99 -7.62 7.44 -9.30
N ALA A 100 -6.35 7.86 -9.27
CA ALA A 100 -5.26 7.11 -9.89
C ALA A 100 -5.12 5.70 -9.27
N GLY A 101 -5.15 5.62 -7.93
CA GLY A 101 -5.14 4.35 -7.21
C GLY A 101 -6.33 3.46 -7.56
N TYR A 102 -7.54 4.03 -7.64
CA TYR A 102 -8.76 3.29 -7.95
C TYR A 102 -8.74 2.70 -9.38
N ARG A 103 -8.33 3.50 -10.38
CA ARG A 103 -8.16 3.01 -11.76
C ARG A 103 -7.13 1.91 -11.86
N ALA A 104 -5.97 2.09 -11.22
CA ALA A 104 -4.91 1.08 -11.22
C ALA A 104 -5.34 -0.22 -10.53
N PHE A 105 -6.10 -0.12 -9.44
CA PHE A 105 -6.70 -1.28 -8.79
C PHE A 105 -7.62 -2.04 -9.75
N GLY A 106 -8.54 -1.34 -10.41
CA GLY A 106 -9.43 -1.93 -11.42
C GLY A 106 -8.66 -2.62 -12.55
N ALA A 107 -7.64 -1.95 -13.10
CA ALA A 107 -6.77 -2.54 -14.13
C ALA A 107 -6.06 -3.80 -13.63
N SER A 108 -5.54 -3.78 -12.39
CA SER A 108 -4.85 -4.94 -11.78
C SER A 108 -5.79 -6.14 -11.63
N ALA A 109 -7.02 -5.92 -11.19
CA ALA A 109 -8.02 -6.98 -11.00
C ALA A 109 -8.44 -7.66 -12.31
N CYS A 110 -8.35 -6.94 -13.44
CA CYS A 110 -8.65 -7.48 -14.76
C CYS A 110 -7.47 -8.20 -15.44
N THR A 111 -6.30 -8.31 -14.80
CA THR A 111 -5.15 -9.02 -15.36
C THR A 111 -5.29 -10.54 -15.30
N ALA A 112 -4.61 -11.24 -16.21
CA ALA A 112 -4.47 -12.71 -16.14
C ALA A 112 -3.75 -13.13 -14.85
N ALA A 113 -2.73 -12.36 -14.44
CA ALA A 113 -2.01 -12.55 -13.19
C ALA A 113 -2.93 -12.48 -11.95
N ALA A 114 -3.88 -11.55 -11.89
CA ALA A 114 -4.82 -11.48 -10.77
C ALA A 114 -5.69 -12.74 -10.69
N ARG A 115 -6.23 -13.21 -11.83
CA ARG A 115 -6.99 -14.47 -11.89
C ARG A 115 -6.15 -15.64 -11.39
N GLU A 116 -4.92 -15.76 -11.87
CA GLU A 116 -4.00 -16.84 -11.50
C GLU A 116 -3.62 -16.78 -10.02
N GLY A 117 -3.24 -15.61 -9.51
CA GLY A 117 -2.88 -15.43 -8.09
C GLY A 117 -4.02 -15.78 -7.15
N ILE A 118 -5.26 -15.37 -7.47
CA ILE A 118 -6.45 -15.70 -6.66
C ILE A 118 -6.74 -17.20 -6.73
N ALA A 119 -6.75 -17.80 -7.93
CA ALA A 119 -7.00 -19.23 -8.08
C ALA A 119 -5.96 -20.07 -7.34
N ALA A 120 -4.67 -19.78 -7.54
CA ALA A 120 -3.56 -20.45 -6.87
C ALA A 120 -3.65 -20.36 -5.35
N PHE A 121 -4.04 -19.19 -4.82
CA PHE A 121 -4.23 -19.00 -3.39
C PHE A 121 -5.36 -19.87 -2.84
N HIS A 122 -6.51 -19.92 -3.50
CA HIS A 122 -7.62 -20.79 -3.12
C HIS A 122 -7.27 -22.28 -3.19
N GLU A 123 -6.49 -22.66 -4.20
CA GLU A 123 -6.01 -24.04 -4.41
C GLU A 123 -4.79 -24.40 -3.54
N ARG A 124 -4.26 -23.46 -2.75
CA ARG A 124 -3.06 -23.64 -1.90
C ARG A 124 -1.83 -24.10 -2.68
N ARG A 125 -1.67 -23.62 -3.91
CA ARG A 125 -0.49 -23.86 -4.75
C ARG A 125 0.27 -22.57 -5.01
N SER A 126 1.50 -22.70 -5.51
CA SER A 126 2.24 -21.55 -6.02
C SER A 126 1.63 -21.06 -7.34
N PRO A 127 1.50 -19.74 -7.55
CA PRO A 127 1.07 -19.18 -8.83
C PRO A 127 2.16 -19.29 -9.90
N ASP A 128 1.75 -19.48 -11.16
CA ASP A 128 2.62 -19.43 -12.34
C ASP A 128 2.45 -18.08 -13.07
N PHE A 129 3.24 -17.11 -12.65
CA PHE A 129 3.28 -15.78 -13.29
C PHE A 129 4.10 -15.75 -14.57
N ALA A 130 4.92 -16.77 -14.88
CA ALA A 130 5.68 -16.80 -16.13
C ALA A 130 4.75 -16.84 -17.36
N ARG A 131 3.54 -17.40 -17.19
CA ARG A 131 2.52 -17.50 -18.24
C ARG A 131 1.47 -16.39 -18.21
N THR A 132 1.34 -15.69 -17.08
CA THR A 132 0.20 -14.79 -16.82
C THR A 132 0.61 -13.34 -16.53
N GLY A 133 1.92 -13.08 -16.48
CA GLY A 133 2.54 -11.77 -16.29
C GLY A 133 3.04 -11.55 -14.88
#